data_AF-X1UI02-F1
#
_entry.id   AF-X1UI02-F1
#
_cell.length_a   1.000
_cell.length_b   1.000
_cell.length_c   1.000
_cell.angle_alpha   90.00
_cell.angle_beta   90.00
_cell.angle_gamma   90.00
#
_symmetry.space_group_name_H-M   'P 1'
#
loop_
_entity.id
_entity.type
_entity.pdbx_description
1 polymer ?
#
loop_
_entity_poly.entity_id
_entity_poly.type
_entity_poly.pdbx_seq_one_letter_code
_entity_poly.pdbx_strand_id
1 'polypeptide(L)'
;EIIVYTCSGCAYTVSEWVGEGPDPRLNMRAYCVQNNTYGIFANNAECDEGPAYNKLGAGYSMVIDNRGRVLKVAEQVSETTVSERIPIATFRKRRSIPLLRGELYNRAYAEYVGKYPPNMYSEYLP
;
A
#
# COMPACT_ATOMS: atom_id res chain seq x y z
N GLU A 1 5.70 -15.12 16.07
CA GLU A 1 4.76 -14.89 14.95
C GLU A 1 3.96 -13.64 15.25
N ILE A 2 3.42 -12.94 14.25
CA ILE A 2 2.60 -11.75 14.49
C ILE A 2 1.25 -11.96 13.83
N ILE A 3 0.18 -11.68 14.59
CA ILE A 3 -1.17 -11.54 14.06
C ILE A 3 -1.35 -10.09 13.72
N VAL A 4 -1.70 -9.82 12.46
CA VAL A 4 -1.97 -8.46 12.00
C VAL A 4 -3.48 -8.32 11.83
N TYR A 5 -3.99 -7.18 12.28
CA TYR A 5 -5.35 -6.74 11.99
C TYR A 5 -5.28 -5.54 11.06
N THR A 6 -6.09 -5.57 10.01
CA THR A 6 -6.42 -4.37 9.26
C THR A 6 -7.93 -4.26 9.22
N CYS A 7 -8.42 -3.05 9.52
CA CYS A 7 -9.83 -2.73 9.49
C CYS A 7 -10.01 -1.59 8.50
N SER A 8 -11.04 -1.72 7.69
CA SER A 8 -11.59 -0.58 6.96
C SER A 8 -12.44 0.24 7.92
N GLY A 9 -11.93 1.39 8.36
CA GLY A 9 -12.72 2.35 9.14
C GLY A 9 -13.59 3.20 8.21
N CYS A 10 -14.79 3.53 8.66
CA CYS A 10 -15.66 4.49 7.99
C CYS A 10 -14.92 5.83 7.77
N ALA A 11 -14.91 6.32 6.52
CA ALA A 11 -14.41 7.66 6.20
C ALA A 11 -15.22 8.30 5.07
N TYR A 12 -15.58 9.57 5.26
CA TYR A 12 -16.21 10.38 4.21
C TYR A 12 -15.13 10.87 3.25
N THR A 13 -15.00 10.25 2.09
CA THR A 13 -14.13 10.77 1.02
C THR A 13 -14.93 11.62 0.06
N VAL A 14 -14.70 12.94 0.08
CA VAL A 14 -15.07 13.83 -1.03
C VAL A 14 -14.07 13.62 -2.17
N SER A 15 -14.41 12.77 -3.11
CA SER A 15 -13.57 12.55 -4.28
C SER A 15 -14.43 12.49 -5.54
N GLU A 16 -14.34 13.56 -6.33
CA GLU A 16 -14.68 13.59 -7.76
C GLU A 16 -13.64 12.85 -8.62
N TRP A 17 -12.72 12.08 -8.01
CA TRP A 17 -11.71 11.31 -8.73
C TRP A 17 -12.31 10.08 -9.40
N VAL A 18 -12.99 10.31 -10.52
CA VAL A 18 -13.20 9.31 -11.56
C VAL A 18 -11.92 9.30 -12.41
N GLY A 19 -10.86 8.71 -11.87
CA GLY A 19 -9.57 8.64 -12.55
C GLY A 19 -9.19 7.19 -12.82
N GLU A 20 -8.94 6.86 -14.07
CA GLU A 20 -8.30 5.63 -14.57
C GLU A 20 -6.84 5.49 -14.06
N GLY A 21 -6.66 5.56 -12.74
CA GLY A 21 -5.39 5.32 -12.07
C GLY A 21 -5.13 3.83 -11.92
N PRO A 22 -3.86 3.41 -11.80
CA PRO A 22 -3.52 2.02 -11.56
C PRO A 22 -4.15 1.55 -10.23
N ASP A 23 -4.82 0.39 -10.27
CA ASP A 23 -5.49 -0.21 -9.12
C ASP A 23 -4.53 -0.25 -7.90
N PRO A 24 -4.84 0.48 -6.80
CA PRO A 24 -3.95 0.57 -5.64
C PRO A 24 -3.69 -0.81 -5.01
N ARG A 25 -4.60 -1.77 -5.20
CA ARG A 25 -4.44 -3.16 -4.76
C ARG A 25 -3.34 -3.84 -5.56
N LEU A 26 -3.30 -3.63 -6.87
CA LEU A 26 -2.24 -4.14 -7.74
C LEU A 26 -0.90 -3.48 -7.40
N ASN A 27 -0.88 -2.16 -7.18
CA ASN A 27 0.34 -1.44 -6.80
C ASN A 27 0.91 -1.97 -5.48
N MET A 28 0.05 -2.16 -4.46
CA MET A 28 0.51 -2.67 -3.18
C MET A 28 1.12 -4.08 -3.30
N ARG A 29 0.51 -4.94 -4.11
CA ARG A 29 1.06 -6.27 -4.40
C ARG A 29 2.40 -6.19 -5.11
N ALA A 30 2.54 -5.29 -6.09
CA ALA A 30 3.79 -5.05 -6.79
C ALA A 30 4.88 -4.56 -5.83
N TYR A 31 4.57 -3.65 -4.91
CA TYR A 31 5.52 -3.18 -3.88
C TYR A 31 5.98 -4.30 -2.95
N CYS A 32 5.09 -5.23 -2.58
CA CYS A 32 5.45 -6.38 -1.77
C CYS A 32 6.46 -7.29 -2.47
N VAL A 33 6.24 -7.56 -3.76
CA VAL A 33 7.16 -8.36 -4.60
C VAL A 33 8.50 -7.64 -4.75
N GLN A 34 8.45 -6.37 -5.17
CA GLN A 34 9.64 -5.57 -5.45
C GLN A 34 10.55 -5.49 -4.22
N ASN A 35 9.98 -5.29 -3.03
CA ASN A 35 10.74 -5.12 -1.80
C ASN A 35 10.95 -6.42 -1.01
N ASN A 36 10.50 -7.57 -1.54
CA ASN A 36 10.51 -8.86 -0.86
C ASN A 36 9.97 -8.74 0.59
N THR A 37 8.78 -8.14 0.73
CA THR A 37 8.16 -7.84 2.02
C THR A 37 6.71 -8.26 2.06
N TYR A 38 6.23 -8.64 3.24
CA TYR A 38 4.78 -8.70 3.48
C TYR A 38 4.20 -7.28 3.47
N GLY A 39 2.96 -7.17 3.03
CA GLY A 39 2.22 -5.92 2.98
C GLY A 39 0.88 -6.03 3.67
N ILE A 40 0.45 -4.91 4.23
CA ILE A 40 -0.85 -4.74 4.85
C ILE A 40 -1.46 -3.52 4.18
N PHE A 41 -2.58 -3.71 3.52
CA PHE A 41 -3.33 -2.65 2.87
C PHE A 41 -4.60 -2.41 3.67
N ALA A 42 -4.73 -1.19 4.20
CA ALA A 42 -5.92 -0.72 4.88
C ALA A 42 -6.55 0.37 4.02
N ASN A 43 -7.84 0.22 3.72
CA ASN A 43 -8.60 1.18 2.94
C ASN A 43 -9.94 1.46 3.61
N ASN A 44 -10.58 2.58 3.32
CA ASN A 44 -11.83 2.98 3.97
C ASN A 44 -12.98 2.04 3.61
N ALA A 45 -13.94 1.89 4.52
CA ALA A 45 -15.20 1.20 4.28
C ALA A 45 -16.33 2.21 3.98
N GLU A 46 -17.37 1.73 3.30
CA GLU A 46 -18.63 2.44 3.15
C GLU A 46 -19.38 2.50 4.49
N CYS A 47 -20.01 3.64 4.76
CA CYS A 47 -20.84 3.88 5.93
C CYS A 47 -22.28 4.11 5.49
N ASP A 48 -23.23 3.46 6.17
CA ASP A 48 -24.66 3.47 5.81
C ASP A 48 -25.41 4.81 6.08
N GLU A 49 -24.70 5.89 6.44
CA GLU A 49 -25.30 7.08 7.06
C GLU A 49 -25.43 8.35 6.18
N GLY A 50 -25.32 8.27 4.85
CA GLY A 50 -25.41 9.48 4.01
C GLY A 50 -25.98 9.32 2.61
N PRO A 51 -26.63 10.35 2.05
CA PRO A 51 -27.21 10.29 0.72
C PRO A 51 -26.13 10.17 -0.35
N ALA A 52 -26.05 8.97 -0.96
CA ALA A 52 -25.45 8.70 -2.27
C ALA A 52 -24.00 9.21 -2.52
N TYR A 53 -23.12 9.12 -1.52
CA TYR A 53 -21.69 9.32 -1.77
C TYR A 53 -21.11 8.12 -2.53
N ASN A 54 -20.42 8.40 -3.63
CA ASN A 54 -19.97 7.43 -4.62
C ASN A 54 -19.30 6.19 -3.98
N LYS A 55 -19.90 5.02 -4.25
CA LYS A 55 -19.48 3.65 -3.90
C LYS A 55 -18.16 3.21 -4.52
N LEU A 56 -17.39 4.13 -5.09
CA LEU A 56 -16.25 3.85 -5.95
C LEU A 56 -14.97 3.83 -5.11
N GLY A 57 -14.42 2.64 -4.90
CA GLY A 57 -13.07 2.46 -4.32
C GLY A 57 -13.01 2.14 -2.83
N ALA A 58 -14.14 1.92 -2.15
CA ALA A 58 -14.17 1.46 -0.76
C ALA A 58 -13.86 -0.04 -0.61
N GLY A 59 -13.44 -0.46 0.58
CA GLY A 59 -13.18 -1.86 0.95
C GLY A 59 -11.84 -2.39 0.45
N TYR A 60 -11.75 -3.72 0.31
CA TYR A 60 -10.57 -4.44 -0.17
C TYR A 60 -9.31 -4.31 0.68
N SER A 61 -9.42 -3.95 1.95
CA SER A 61 -8.31 -4.12 2.90
C SER A 61 -7.80 -5.57 2.84
N MET A 62 -6.48 -5.76 2.84
CA MET A 62 -5.89 -7.07 2.58
C MET A 62 -4.52 -7.26 3.23
N VAL A 63 -4.17 -8.52 3.45
CA VAL A 63 -2.82 -8.96 3.82
C VAL A 63 -2.19 -9.66 2.61
N ILE A 64 -0.98 -9.26 2.28
CA ILE A 64 -0.24 -9.68 1.08
C ILE A 64 1.09 -10.28 1.52
N ASP A 65 1.49 -11.39 0.89
CA ASP A 65 2.80 -11.98 1.12
C ASP A 65 3.92 -11.33 0.29
N ASN A 66 5.17 -11.72 0.57
CA ASN A 66 6.35 -11.24 -0.13
C ASN A 66 6.47 -11.69 -1.60
N ARG A 67 5.51 -12.47 -2.10
CA ARG A 67 5.36 -12.86 -3.52
C ARG A 67 4.17 -12.19 -4.19
N GLY A 68 3.54 -11.21 -3.52
CA GLY A 68 2.38 -10.49 -4.05
C GLY A 68 1.10 -11.32 -4.08
N ARG A 69 1.05 -12.46 -3.35
CA ARG A 69 -0.16 -13.25 -3.18
C ARG A 69 -1.00 -12.63 -2.08
N VAL A 70 -2.30 -12.47 -2.34
CA VAL A 70 -3.26 -12.06 -1.33
C VAL A 70 -3.50 -13.24 -0.40
N LEU A 71 -3.17 -13.07 0.88
CA LEU A 71 -3.43 -14.09 1.91
C LEU A 71 -4.87 -13.99 2.41
N LYS A 72 -5.33 -12.76 2.63
CA LYS A 72 -6.69 -12.46 3.08
C LYS A 72 -7.12 -11.08 2.58
N VAL A 73 -8.40 -10.92 2.24
CA VAL A 73 -8.99 -9.67 1.76
C VAL A 73 -10.41 -9.50 2.30
N ALA A 74 -10.82 -8.26 2.55
CA ALA A 74 -12.20 -7.87 2.77
C ALA A 74 -12.92 -7.82 1.41
N GLU A 75 -13.87 -8.73 1.19
CA GLU A 75 -14.63 -8.82 -0.07
C GLU A 75 -15.79 -7.82 -0.14
N GLN A 76 -16.18 -7.28 1.01
CA GLN A 76 -17.27 -6.33 1.14
C GLN A 76 -16.71 -4.90 1.25
N VAL A 77 -17.54 -3.95 0.83
CA VAL A 77 -17.26 -2.51 0.99
C VAL A 77 -17.54 -2.02 2.41
N SER A 78 -18.30 -2.78 3.19
CA SER A 78 -18.61 -2.52 4.60
C SER A 78 -17.41 -2.77 5.53
N GLU A 79 -17.50 -2.22 6.74
CA GLU A 79 -16.48 -2.42 7.78
C GLU A 79 -16.23 -3.90 8.01
N THR A 80 -15.01 -4.33 7.67
CA THR A 80 -14.60 -5.73 7.78
C THR A 80 -13.21 -5.77 8.39
N THR A 81 -13.06 -6.56 9.46
CA THR A 81 -11.75 -6.87 10.01
C THR A 81 -11.11 -8.01 9.22
N VAL A 82 -9.92 -7.77 8.71
CA VAL A 82 -9.07 -8.78 8.08
C VAL A 82 -7.94 -9.10 9.04
N SER A 83 -7.79 -10.38 9.37
CA SER A 83 -6.70 -10.89 10.19
C SER A 83 -5.97 -12.03 9.51
N GLU A 84 -4.64 -12.04 9.67
CA GLU A 84 -3.78 -13.11 9.15
C GLU A 84 -2.52 -13.25 9.99
N ARG A 85 -1.95 -14.46 9.99
CA ARG A 85 -0.76 -14.81 10.76
C ARG A 85 0.50 -14.78 9.87
N ILE A 86 1.46 -13.93 10.25
CA ILE A 86 2.72 -13.78 9.50
C ILE A 86 3.86 -14.55 10.18
N PRO A 87 4.50 -15.52 9.48
CA PRO A 87 5.59 -16.33 10.03
C PRO A 87 6.93 -15.57 10.00
N ILE A 88 7.06 -14.52 10.80
CA ILE A 88 8.22 -13.60 10.77
C ILE A 88 9.57 -14.29 10.97
N ALA A 89 9.65 -15.31 11.83
CA ALA A 89 10.91 -16.03 12.06
C ALA A 89 11.40 -16.72 10.78
N THR A 90 10.51 -17.43 10.09
CA THR A 90 10.80 -18.10 8.82
C THR A 90 11.06 -17.08 7.71
N PHE A 91 10.28 -16.00 7.68
CA PHE A 91 10.46 -14.93 6.71
C PHE A 91 11.85 -14.29 6.83
N ARG A 92 12.28 -13.90 8.04
CA ARG A 92 13.61 -13.32 8.29
C ARG A 92 14.75 -14.25 7.86
N LYS A 93 14.61 -15.57 8.07
CA LYS A 93 15.61 -16.56 7.64
C LYS A 93 15.74 -16.66 6.11
N ARG A 94 14.69 -16.35 5.36
CA ARG A 94 14.63 -16.51 3.89
C ARG A 94 14.64 -15.18 3.14
N ARG A 95 14.55 -14.05 3.85
CA ARG A 95 14.51 -12.72 3.25
C ARG A 95 15.85 -12.43 2.60
N SER A 96 15.80 -12.11 1.31
CA SER A 96 16.93 -11.62 0.53
C SER A 96 16.75 -10.13 0.26
N ILE A 97 17.81 -9.51 -0.26
CA ILE A 97 17.69 -8.20 -0.91
C ILE A 97 16.60 -8.23 -2.01
N PRO A 98 15.92 -7.10 -2.25
CA PRO A 98 15.00 -6.89 -3.37
C PRO A 98 15.53 -7.47 -4.69
N LEU A 99 14.66 -8.07 -5.50
CA LEU A 99 15.02 -8.60 -6.81
C LEU A 99 15.23 -7.51 -7.87
N LEU A 100 14.93 -6.25 -7.53
CA LEU A 100 15.12 -5.11 -8.42
C LEU A 100 16.61 -4.86 -8.66
N ARG A 101 17.04 -4.91 -9.92
CA ARG A 101 18.39 -4.56 -10.34
C ARG A 101 18.53 -3.04 -10.41
N GLY A 102 18.87 -2.43 -9.27
CA GLY A 102 19.06 -0.98 -9.17
C GLY A 102 20.08 -0.43 -10.17
N GLU A 103 21.05 -1.25 -10.56
CA GLU A 103 22.11 -0.92 -11.53
C GLU A 103 21.56 -0.46 -12.89
N LEU A 104 20.38 -0.96 -13.30
CA LEU A 104 19.74 -0.56 -14.55
C LEU A 104 19.19 0.86 -14.51
N TYR A 105 18.85 1.35 -13.32
CA TYR A 105 18.21 2.65 -13.14
C TYR A 105 19.18 3.73 -12.66
N ASN A 106 20.33 3.33 -12.11
CA ASN A 106 21.32 4.24 -11.54
C ASN A 106 21.69 5.38 -12.49
N ARG A 107 21.87 5.10 -13.79
CA ARG A 107 22.19 6.15 -14.78
C ARG A 107 21.07 7.18 -14.91
N ALA A 108 19.83 6.73 -15.06
CA ALA A 108 18.68 7.61 -15.20
C ALA A 108 18.46 8.45 -13.94
N TYR A 109 18.64 7.85 -12.76
CA TYR A 109 18.53 8.57 -11.49
C TYR A 109 19.71 9.51 -11.20
N ALA A 110 20.92 9.21 -11.68
CA ALA A 110 22.09 10.08 -11.52
C ALA A 110 21.96 11.39 -12.32
N GLU A 111 21.28 11.35 -13.46
CA GLU A 111 21.01 12.52 -14.30
C GLU A 111 19.74 13.27 -13.85
N TYR A 112 18.94 12.70 -12.94
CA TYR A 112 17.70 13.31 -12.47
C TYR A 112 17.97 14.48 -11.51
N VAL A 113 17.80 15.70 -12.00
CA VAL A 113 17.85 16.92 -11.19
C VAL A 113 16.43 17.26 -10.75
N GLY A 114 16.15 17.11 -9.45
CA GLY A 114 14.89 17.54 -8.87
C GLY A 114 14.69 19.04 -9.04
N LYS A 115 13.44 19.48 -9.33
CA LYS A 115 13.10 20.91 -9.46
C LYS A 115 13.52 21.74 -8.25
N TYR A 116 13.53 21.12 -7.07
CA TYR A 116 13.91 21.72 -5.82
C TYR A 116 15.07 20.90 -5.23
N PRO A 117 16.23 21.50 -4.92
CA PRO A 117 17.33 20.79 -4.30
C PRO A 117 16.95 20.36 -2.86
N PRO A 118 17.53 19.27 -2.33
CA PRO A 118 17.18 18.72 -1.02
C PRO A 118 17.27 19.74 0.14
N ASN A 119 18.12 20.75 -0.01
CA ASN A 119 18.44 21.73 1.02
C ASN A 119 17.88 23.13 0.70
N MET A 120 16.89 23.26 -0.19
CA MET A 120 16.38 24.58 -0.61
C MET A 120 15.94 25.48 0.57
N TYR A 121 15.51 24.90 1.69
CA TYR A 121 15.06 25.62 2.88
C TYR A 121 15.93 25.36 4.11
N SER A 122 17.13 24.81 3.95
CA SER A 122 18.00 24.47 5.09
C SER A 122 18.43 25.70 5.91
N GLU A 123 18.41 26.88 5.30
CA GLU A 123 18.71 28.16 5.97
C GLU A 123 17.45 28.89 6.48
N TYR A 124 16.25 28.41 6.11
CA TYR A 124 14.97 29.06 6.47
C TYR A 124 14.27 28.38 7.67
N LEU A 125 14.51 27.09 7.89
CA LEU A 125 13.99 26.38 9.06
C LEU A 125 14.98 26.53 10.25
N PRO A 126 14.54 27.06 11.41
CA PRO A 126 15.39 27.24 12.59
C PRO A 126 15.83 25.92 13.24
#